data_AF-A0A0M3V5Z2-F1
#
_entry.id   AF-A0A0M3V5Z2-F1
#
_cell.length_a   1.000
_cell.length_b   1.000
_cell.length_c   1.000
_cell.angle_alpha   90.00
_cell.angle_beta   90.00
_cell.angle_gamma   90.00
#
_symmetry.space_group_name_H-M   'P 1'
#
loop_
_entity.id
_entity.type
_entity.pdbx_description
1 polymer ?
#
loop_
_entity_poly.entity_id
_entity_poly.type
_entity_poly.pdbx_seq_one_letter_code
_entity_poly.pdbx_strand_id
1 'polypeptide(L)'
;MKFKFNRRHEIFIQEKLSSGRYHTIEEIIAEALELLEEHDKKYEQWLEAVRNNADVSIAELERIDNKFLIAQLERKLRQALES
;
A
#
# COMPACT_ATOMS: atom_id res chain seq x y z
N MET A 1 -16.25 25.68 -10.09
CA MET A 1 -16.84 24.72 -9.12
C MET A 1 -16.78 25.35 -7.74
N LYS A 2 -17.86 25.37 -6.94
CA LYS A 2 -17.84 25.96 -5.58
C LYS A 2 -17.73 24.83 -4.55
N PHE A 3 -16.59 24.75 -3.88
CA PHE A 3 -16.40 23.83 -2.76
C PHE A 3 -16.90 24.51 -1.48
N LYS A 4 -17.66 23.77 -0.66
CA LYS A 4 -18.13 24.25 0.63
C LYS A 4 -17.44 23.45 1.72
N PHE A 5 -16.76 24.14 2.63
CA PHE A 5 -16.23 23.51 3.83
C PHE A 5 -17.38 23.18 4.79
N ASN A 6 -17.27 22.04 5.46
CA ASN A 6 -18.10 21.77 6.62
C ASN A 6 -17.49 22.47 7.84
N ARG A 7 -18.26 22.58 8.92
CA ARG A 7 -17.83 23.27 10.15
C ARG A 7 -16.51 22.74 10.72
N ARG A 8 -16.24 21.44 10.60
CA ARG A 8 -15.00 20.84 11.09
C ARG A 8 -13.80 21.30 10.26
N HIS A 9 -13.94 21.33 8.93
CA HIS A 9 -12.89 21.81 8.03
C HIS A 9 -12.63 23.31 8.25
N GLU A 10 -13.68 24.10 8.46
CA GLU A 10 -13.54 25.54 8.74
C GLU A 10 -12.74 25.77 10.03
N ILE A 11 -13.08 25.07 11.12
CA ILE A 11 -12.34 25.16 12.40
C ILE A 11 -10.88 24.79 12.20
N PHE A 12 -10.60 23.67 11.52
CA PHE A 12 -9.25 23.21 11.27
C PHE A 12 -8.43 24.21 10.44
N ILE A 13 -9.02 24.76 9.36
CA ILE A 13 -8.37 25.79 8.54
C ILE A 13 -8.06 27.03 9.38
N GLN A 14 -9.00 27.46 10.22
CA GLN A 14 -8.79 28.61 11.12
C GLN A 14 -7.67 28.38 12.13
N GLU A 15 -7.56 27.18 12.71
CA GLU A 15 -6.46 26.80 13.60
C GLU A 15 -5.10 26.84 12.87
N LYS A 16 -5.05 26.35 11.63
CA LYS A 16 -3.83 26.37 10.81
C LYS A 16 -3.41 27.79 10.43
N LEU A 17 -4.35 28.66 10.06
CA LEU A 17 -4.06 30.08 9.82
C LEU A 17 -3.58 30.77 11.11
N SER A 18 -4.26 30.51 12.23
CA SER A 18 -3.93 31.12 13.53
C SER A 18 -2.56 30.70 14.06
N SER A 19 -2.05 29.54 13.62
CA SER A 19 -0.70 29.08 13.98
C SER A 19 0.42 29.91 13.37
N GLY A 20 0.13 30.73 12.36
CA GLY A 20 1.13 31.50 11.59
C GLY A 20 1.97 30.65 10.63
N ARG A 21 1.76 29.32 10.59
CA ARG A 21 2.42 28.42 9.63
C ARG A 21 1.92 28.60 8.20
N TYR A 22 0.66 29.04 8.05
CA TYR A 22 0.01 29.28 6.77
C TYR A 22 -0.59 30.68 6.76
N HIS A 23 -0.42 31.39 5.65
CA HIS A 23 -0.91 32.75 5.44
C HIS A 23 -2.22 32.77 4.67
N THR A 24 -2.50 31.70 3.91
CA THR A 24 -3.71 31.61 3.10
C THR A 24 -4.35 30.23 3.18
N ILE A 25 -5.66 30.18 2.89
CA ILE A 25 -6.39 28.91 2.75
C ILE A 25 -5.82 28.10 1.58
N GLU A 26 -5.34 28.76 0.53
CA GLU A 26 -4.77 28.11 -0.65
C GLU A 26 -3.52 27.30 -0.31
N GLU A 27 -2.62 27.83 0.54
CA GLU A 27 -1.45 27.09 1.00
C GLU A 27 -1.82 25.82 1.78
N ILE A 28 -2.88 25.90 2.59
CA ILE A 28 -3.39 24.74 3.34
C ILE A 28 -3.98 23.70 2.39
N ILE A 29 -4.73 24.15 1.38
CA ILE A 29 -5.32 23.26 0.36
C ILE A 29 -4.21 22.61 -0.47
N ALA A 30 -3.20 23.36 -0.89
CA ALA A 30 -2.08 22.85 -1.67
C ALA A 30 -1.34 21.74 -0.92
N GLU A 31 -0.97 21.95 0.35
CA GLU A 31 -0.31 20.90 1.15
C GLU A 31 -1.23 19.68 1.37
N ALA A 32 -2.55 19.90 1.56
CA ALA A 32 -3.50 18.80 1.69
C ALA A 32 -3.63 17.95 0.41
N LEU A 33 -3.57 18.60 -0.77
CA LEU A 33 -3.63 17.93 -2.06
C LEU A 33 -2.33 17.19 -2.37
N GLU A 34 -1.17 17.78 -2.08
CA GLU A 34 0.13 17.10 -2.23
C GLU A 34 0.20 15.83 -1.37
N LEU A 35 -0.24 15.91 -0.11
CA LEU A 35 -0.32 14.75 0.77
C LEU A 35 -1.28 13.67 0.25
N LEU A 36 -2.39 14.07 -0.37
CA LEU A 36 -3.35 13.14 -0.97
C LEU A 36 -2.72 12.44 -2.18
N GLU A 37 -2.05 13.18 -3.08
CA GLU A 37 -1.34 12.59 -4.21
C GLU A 37 -0.23 11.62 -3.78
N GLU A 38 0.53 11.95 -2.74
CA GLU A 38 1.53 11.04 -2.19
C GLU A 38 0.92 9.75 -1.66
N HIS A 39 -0.22 9.86 -0.97
CA HIS A 39 -0.94 8.71 -0.44
C HIS A 39 -1.46 7.83 -1.57
N ASP A 40 -2.04 8.42 -2.61
CA ASP A 40 -2.56 7.70 -3.78
C ASP A 40 -1.43 6.98 -4.52
N LYS A 41 -0.29 7.63 -4.75
CA LYS A 41 0.90 6.99 -5.34
C LYS A 41 1.39 5.81 -4.51
N LYS A 42 1.45 5.94 -3.18
CA LYS A 42 1.85 4.84 -2.28
C LYS A 42 0.86 3.67 -2.35
N TYR A 43 -0.44 3.97 -2.43
CA TYR A 43 -1.47 2.95 -2.58
C TYR A 43 -1.37 2.20 -3.91
N GLU A 44 -1.14 2.91 -5.01
CA GLU A 44 -0.91 2.31 -6.33
C GLU A 44 0.34 1.43 -6.33
N GLN A 45 1.45 1.91 -5.77
CA GLN A 45 2.69 1.13 -5.63
C GLN A 45 2.47 -0.13 -4.79
N TRP A 46 1.71 -0.03 -3.70
CA TRP A 46 1.37 -1.18 -2.87
C TRP A 46 0.50 -2.18 -3.65
N LEU A 47 -0.51 -1.72 -4.38
CA LEU A 47 -1.34 -2.57 -5.24
C LEU A 47 -0.52 -3.29 -6.31
N GLU A 48 0.40 -2.57 -6.95
CA GLU A 48 1.30 -3.12 -7.96
C GLU A 48 2.23 -4.17 -7.35
N ALA A 49 2.83 -3.90 -6.20
CA ALA A 49 3.66 -4.85 -5.48
C ALA A 49 2.90 -6.13 -5.10
N VAL A 50 1.65 -6.01 -4.65
CA VAL A 50 0.80 -7.17 -4.32
C VAL A 50 0.47 -7.98 -5.57
N ARG A 51 0.11 -7.33 -6.69
CA ARG A 51 -0.14 -8.01 -7.97
C ARG A 51 1.09 -8.75 -8.48
N ASN A 52 2.25 -8.08 -8.50
CA ASN A 52 3.50 -8.69 -8.96
C ASN A 52 3.90 -9.88 -8.07
N ASN A 53 3.74 -9.79 -6.74
CA ASN A 53 4.02 -10.92 -5.86
C ASN A 53 3.03 -12.09 -6.06
N ALA A 54 1.76 -11.80 -6.32
CA ALA A 54 0.76 -12.82 -6.63
C ALA A 54 1.06 -13.53 -7.96
N ASP A 55 1.41 -12.77 -9.02
CA ASP A 55 1.75 -13.32 -10.33
C ASP A 55 3.04 -14.17 -10.28
N VAL A 56 4.05 -13.72 -9.53
CA VAL A 56 5.27 -14.51 -9.27
C VAL A 56 4.94 -15.80 -8.52
N SER A 57 4.09 -15.73 -7.49
CA SER A 57 3.69 -16.91 -6.72
C SER A 57 2.91 -17.93 -7.57
N ILE A 58 2.03 -17.47 -8.46
CA ILE A 58 1.27 -18.33 -9.37
C ILE A 58 2.20 -18.97 -10.41
N ALA A 59 3.12 -18.20 -11.00
CA ALA A 59 4.09 -18.71 -11.97
C ALA A 59 5.06 -19.72 -11.35
N GLU A 60 5.46 -19.54 -10.09
CA GLU A 60 6.28 -20.51 -9.35
C GLU A 60 5.50 -21.79 -9.05
N LEU A 61 4.22 -21.69 -8.68
CA LEU A 61 3.35 -22.85 -8.47
C LEU A 61 3.07 -23.63 -9.76
N GLU A 62 2.94 -22.97 -10.92
CA GLU A 62 2.76 -23.61 -12.22
C GLU A 62 4.02 -24.33 -12.72
N ARG A 63 5.21 -23.88 -12.30
CA ARG A 63 6.50 -24.51 -12.66
C ARG A 63 6.85 -25.71 -11.79
N ILE A 64 6.21 -25.86 -10.64
CA ILE A 64 6.38 -27.00 -9.76
C ILE A 64 5.43 -28.10 -10.21
N ASP A 65 5.95 -29.21 -10.73
CA ASP A 65 5.15 -30.44 -10.78
C ASP A 65 4.86 -30.86 -9.33
N ASN A 66 3.64 -30.57 -8.89
CA ASN A 66 3.18 -30.83 -7.52
C ASN A 66 3.46 -32.27 -7.08
N LYS A 67 3.45 -33.25 -8.00
CA LYS A 67 3.80 -34.64 -7.67
C LYS A 67 5.28 -34.83 -7.39
N PHE A 68 6.15 -34.13 -8.12
CA PHE A 68 7.59 -34.16 -7.91
C PHE A 68 7.98 -33.52 -6.57
N LEU A 69 7.37 -32.39 -6.21
CA LEU A 69 7.64 -31.72 -4.94
C LEU A 69 7.25 -32.59 -3.73
N ILE A 70 6.06 -33.20 -3.78
CA ILE A 70 5.60 -34.12 -2.73
C ILE A 70 6.56 -35.30 -2.61
N ALA A 71 6.95 -35.92 -3.73
CA ALA A 71 7.90 -37.03 -3.72
C ALA A 71 9.31 -36.65 -3.23
N GLN A 72 9.73 -35.40 -3.39
CA GLN A 72 11.00 -34.89 -2.86
C GLN A 72 10.91 -34.60 -1.36
N LEU A 73 9.80 -34.04 -0.89
CA LEU A 73 9.52 -33.82 0.53
C LEU A 73 9.45 -35.13 1.31
N GLU A 74 8.73 -36.13 0.80
CA GLU A 74 8.67 -37.45 1.42
C GLU A 74 10.05 -38.12 1.50
N ARG A 75 10.91 -37.95 0.49
CA ARG A 75 12.28 -38.46 0.51
C ARG A 75 13.13 -37.79 1.60
N LYS A 76 13.02 -36.46 1.74
CA LYS A 76 13.73 -35.73 2.81
C LYS A 76 13.23 -36.12 4.20
N LEU A 77 11.93 -36.31 4.38
CA LEU A 77 11.34 -36.77 5.63
C LEU A 77 11.80 -38.19 5.99
N ARG A 78 11.83 -39.11 5.01
CA ARG A 78 12.38 -40.46 5.22
C ARG A 78 13.85 -40.43 5.63
N GLN A 79 14.69 -39.66 4.93
CA GLN A 79 16.11 -39.52 5.27
C GLN A 79 16.33 -38.94 6.68
N ALA A 80 15.49 -38.01 7.12
CA ALA A 80 15.56 -37.43 8.46
C ALA A 80 15.06 -38.36 9.58
N LEU A 81 14.24 -39.37 9.25
CA LEU A 81 13.75 -40.38 10.18
C LEU A 81 14.66 -41.63 10.23
N GLU A 82 15.46 -41.84 9.18
CA GLU A 82 16.44 -42.92 9.06
C GLU A 82 17.86 -42.52 9.51
N SER A 83 18.06 -41.24 9.91
CA SER A 83 19.30 -40.70 10.51
C SER A 83 19.15 -40.57 12.03
#